data_AF-A0A535SBZ0-F1
#
_entry.id   AF-A0A535SBZ0-F1
#
_cell.length_a   1.000
_cell.length_b   1.000
_cell.length_c   1.000
_cell.angle_alpha   90.00
_cell.angle_beta   90.00
_cell.angle_gamma   90.00
#
_symmetry.space_group_name_H-M   'P 1'
#
loop_
_entity.id
_entity.type
_entity.pdbx_description
1 polymer ?
#
loop_
_entity_poly.entity_id
_entity_poly.type
_entity_poly.pdbx_seq_one_letter_code
_entity_poly.pdbx_strand_id
1 'polypeptide(L)'
;MAAKQGSTATKRGSASVSAKVEDHLRRIARSDDKEIETMVGMRQGLKDVTQLDNRSFALVKIAALIAVDAPPASYMWQIGNAIAEGVTPEEVLGTMWAVAPQVGGPRLISAAPEIMLALGLVLNEEDGEDWR
;
A
#
# COMPACT_ATOMS: atom_id res chain seq x y z
N MET A 1 61.04 -2.76 12.46
CA MET A 1 60.00 -1.72 12.27
C MET A 1 60.09 -1.28 10.80
N ALA A 2 59.08 -1.34 9.93
CA ALA A 2 57.64 -1.34 10.12
C ALA A 2 56.94 -2.25 9.08
N ALA A 3 55.89 -2.92 9.53
CA ALA A 3 54.91 -3.60 8.69
C ALA A 3 54.02 -2.57 7.99
N LYS A 4 53.70 -2.78 6.70
CA LYS A 4 52.53 -2.15 6.07
C LYS A 4 51.54 -3.25 5.68
N GLN A 5 50.54 -3.36 6.53
CA GLN A 5 49.35 -4.19 6.41
C GLN A 5 48.56 -3.79 5.16
N GLY A 6 47.97 -4.81 4.53
CA GLY A 6 47.12 -4.66 3.36
C GLY A 6 45.84 -3.91 3.67
N SER A 7 45.30 -3.26 2.64
CA SER A 7 43.91 -2.85 2.59
C SER A 7 43.34 -3.38 1.28
N THR A 8 42.88 -4.63 1.31
CA THR A 8 41.99 -5.19 0.30
C THR A 8 40.63 -4.52 0.49
N ALA A 9 40.41 -3.40 -0.21
CA ALA A 9 39.09 -2.82 -0.35
C ALA A 9 38.21 -3.80 -1.15
N THR A 10 37.34 -4.51 -0.44
CA THR A 10 36.31 -5.38 -1.01
C THR A 10 35.44 -4.57 -1.98
N LYS A 11 35.65 -4.78 -3.27
CA LYS A 11 34.81 -4.30 -4.37
C LYS A 11 33.44 -4.98 -4.23
N ARG A 12 32.47 -4.33 -3.57
CA ARG A 12 31.07 -4.77 -3.63
C ARG A 12 30.63 -4.72 -5.10
N GLY A 13 30.56 -5.87 -5.75
CA GLY A 13 30.11 -5.98 -7.13
C GLY A 13 28.65 -5.53 -7.21
N SER A 14 28.37 -4.44 -7.93
CA SER A 14 27.04 -4.20 -8.46
C SER A 14 26.72 -5.36 -9.40
N ALA A 15 25.71 -6.18 -9.09
CA ALA A 15 25.22 -7.15 -10.07
C ALA A 15 24.80 -6.38 -11.34
N SER A 16 25.33 -6.76 -12.50
CA SER A 16 24.92 -6.13 -13.76
C SER A 16 23.48 -6.51 -14.05
N VAL A 17 22.59 -5.52 -14.12
CA VAL A 17 21.20 -5.73 -14.52
C VAL A 17 21.16 -6.20 -15.97
N SER A 18 20.42 -7.27 -16.27
CA SER A 18 20.28 -7.74 -17.65
C SER A 18 19.39 -6.80 -18.46
N ALA A 19 19.63 -6.69 -19.77
CA ALA A 19 18.85 -5.84 -20.66
C ALA A 19 17.33 -6.16 -20.62
N LYS A 20 16.98 -7.43 -20.37
CA LYS A 20 15.58 -7.87 -20.22
C LYS A 20 14.92 -7.30 -18.95
N VAL A 21 15.65 -7.24 -17.84
CA VAL A 21 15.15 -6.64 -16.58
C VAL A 21 14.99 -5.14 -16.75
N GLU A 22 15.95 -4.47 -17.38
CA GLU A 22 15.86 -3.04 -17.66
C GLU A 22 14.67 -2.70 -18.56
N ASP A 23 14.46 -3.44 -19.65
CA ASP A 23 13.33 -3.24 -20.55
C ASP A 23 11.98 -3.44 -19.84
N HIS A 24 11.87 -4.49 -19.03
CA HIS A 24 10.64 -4.75 -18.28
C HIS A 24 10.34 -3.67 -17.24
N LEU A 25 11.35 -3.20 -16.50
CA LEU A 25 11.19 -2.08 -15.56
C LEU A 25 10.82 -0.78 -16.29
N ARG A 26 11.38 -0.51 -17.47
CA ARG A 26 10.99 0.63 -18.31
C ARG A 26 9.57 0.53 -18.84
N ARG A 27 9.07 -0.68 -19.10
CA ARG A 27 7.66 -0.91 -19.48
C ARG A 27 6.73 -0.64 -18.30
N ILE A 28 7.04 -1.17 -17.12
CA ILE A 28 6.28 -0.91 -15.88
C ILE A 28 6.27 0.59 -15.54
N ALA A 29 7.45 1.24 -15.57
CA ALA A 29 7.57 2.67 -15.25
C ALA A 29 6.82 3.58 -16.22
N ARG A 30 6.57 3.13 -17.45
CA ARG A 30 5.77 3.85 -18.45
C ARG A 30 4.29 3.46 -18.42
N SER A 31 3.86 2.65 -17.45
CA SER A 31 2.48 2.21 -17.33
C SER A 31 1.97 1.53 -18.62
N ASP A 32 2.80 0.71 -19.26
CA ASP A 32 2.40 -0.03 -20.47
C ASP A 32 1.13 -0.85 -20.20
N ASP A 33 0.11 -0.67 -21.04
CA ASP A 33 -1.25 -1.19 -20.87
C ASP A 33 -1.28 -2.70 -20.59
N LYS A 34 -0.37 -3.47 -21.17
CA LYS A 34 -0.32 -4.93 -20.98
C LYS A 34 0.12 -5.35 -19.58
N GLU A 35 1.03 -4.60 -18.95
CA GLU A 35 1.48 -4.87 -17.58
C GLU A 35 0.40 -4.46 -16.58
N ILE A 36 -0.31 -3.35 -16.86
CA ILE A 36 -1.48 -2.92 -16.09
C ILE A 36 -2.59 -3.96 -16.19
N GLU A 37 -2.92 -4.43 -17.39
CA GLU A 37 -3.91 -5.47 -17.63
C GLU A 37 -3.57 -6.75 -16.88
N THR A 38 -2.30 -7.16 -16.86
CA THR A 38 -1.83 -8.31 -16.09
C THR A 38 -2.05 -8.12 -14.59
N MET A 39 -1.67 -6.96 -14.03
CA MET A 39 -1.90 -6.64 -12.61
C MET A 39 -3.38 -6.55 -12.25
N VAL A 40 -4.23 -6.06 -13.15
CA VAL A 40 -5.68 -5.98 -12.97
C VAL A 40 -6.33 -7.36 -13.09
N GLY A 41 -5.91 -8.19 -14.06
CA GLY A 41 -6.38 -9.56 -14.25
C GLY A 41 -6.08 -10.46 -13.05
N MET A 42 -4.91 -10.31 -12.43
CA MET A 42 -4.59 -10.98 -11.17
C MET A 42 -5.59 -10.64 -10.05
N ARG A 43 -6.09 -9.40 -10.00
CA ARG A 43 -7.05 -8.98 -8.95
C ARG A 43 -8.42 -9.61 -9.13
N GLN A 44 -8.91 -9.75 -10.36
CA GLN A 44 -10.20 -10.40 -10.60
C GLN A 44 -10.13 -11.91 -10.35
N GLY A 45 -9.06 -12.57 -10.79
CA GLY A 45 -8.85 -13.99 -10.46
C GLY A 45 -8.73 -14.24 -8.95
N LEU A 46 -8.18 -13.30 -8.18
CA LEU A 46 -8.10 -13.40 -6.72
C LEU A 46 -9.46 -13.38 -6.04
N LYS A 47 -10.43 -12.60 -6.55
CA LYS A 47 -11.79 -12.60 -5.98
C LYS A 47 -12.40 -14.00 -6.06
N ASP A 48 -12.32 -14.62 -7.23
CA ASP A 48 -12.95 -15.93 -7.51
C ASP A 48 -12.39 -17.08 -6.66
N VAL A 49 -11.10 -17.03 -6.29
CA VAL A 49 -10.44 -18.12 -5.53
C VAL A 49 -10.52 -17.95 -4.01
N THR A 50 -10.78 -16.74 -3.50
CA THR A 50 -10.75 -16.48 -2.05
C THR A 50 -12.03 -16.85 -1.31
N GLN A 51 -13.14 -17.06 -2.03
CA GLN A 51 -14.47 -17.32 -1.46
C GLN A 51 -15.00 -16.19 -0.55
N LEU A 52 -14.33 -15.04 -0.51
CA LEU A 52 -14.81 -13.86 0.20
C LEU A 52 -15.88 -13.17 -0.65
N ASP A 53 -16.94 -12.69 0.00
CA ASP A 53 -17.85 -11.76 -0.66
C ASP A 53 -17.14 -10.44 -0.99
N ASN A 54 -17.72 -9.66 -1.90
CA ASN A 54 -17.09 -8.43 -2.40
C ASN A 54 -16.74 -7.43 -1.28
N ARG A 55 -17.61 -7.29 -0.27
CA ARG A 55 -17.42 -6.35 0.83
C ARG A 55 -16.29 -6.83 1.72
N SER A 56 -16.31 -8.11 2.12
CA SER A 56 -15.23 -8.73 2.89
C SER A 56 -13.88 -8.62 2.18
N PHE A 57 -13.83 -8.90 0.87
CA PHE A 57 -12.62 -8.76 0.06
C PHE A 57 -12.10 -7.32 0.01
N ALA A 58 -13.00 -6.33 -0.08
CA ALA A 58 -12.64 -4.92 -0.06
C ALA A 58 -12.05 -4.49 1.31
N LEU A 59 -12.69 -4.87 2.41
CA LEU A 59 -12.22 -4.57 3.77
C LEU A 59 -10.85 -5.20 4.05
N VAL A 60 -10.61 -6.44 3.62
CA VAL A 60 -9.30 -7.11 3.76
C VAL A 60 -8.20 -6.34 3.04
N LYS A 61 -8.47 -5.78 1.85
CA LYS A 61 -7.48 -4.95 1.14
C LYS A 61 -7.18 -3.67 1.90
N ILE A 62 -8.20 -3.01 2.46
CA ILE A 62 -8.01 -1.79 3.29
C ILE A 62 -7.15 -2.11 4.51
N ALA A 63 -7.47 -3.19 5.23
CA ALA A 63 -6.67 -3.68 6.35
C ALA A 63 -5.19 -3.93 5.94
N ALA A 64 -4.97 -4.51 4.77
CA ALA A 64 -3.62 -4.73 4.24
C ALA A 64 -2.89 -3.41 3.95
N LEU A 65 -3.55 -2.41 3.36
CA LEU A 65 -2.95 -1.09 3.12
C LEU A 65 -2.49 -0.43 4.43
N ILE A 66 -3.32 -0.50 5.47
CA ILE A 66 -2.99 0.01 6.81
C ILE A 66 -1.76 -0.72 7.36
N ALA A 67 -1.75 -2.05 7.28
CA ALA A 67 -0.65 -2.87 7.79
C ALA A 67 0.69 -2.58 7.09
N VAL A 68 0.66 -2.33 5.77
CA VAL A 68 1.87 -2.08 4.99
C VAL A 68 2.25 -0.61 4.86
N ASP A 69 1.47 0.31 5.43
CA ASP A 69 1.67 1.76 5.28
C ASP A 69 1.74 2.18 3.81
N ALA A 70 0.70 1.79 3.08
CA ALA A 70 0.63 2.01 1.65
C ALA A 70 0.66 3.50 1.28
N PRO A 71 1.11 3.87 0.07
CA PRO A 71 1.09 5.27 -0.36
C PRO A 71 -0.35 5.79 -0.57
N PRO A 72 -0.57 7.12 -0.45
CA PRO A 72 -1.87 7.79 -0.57
C PRO A 72 -2.76 7.31 -1.72
N ALA A 73 -2.18 7.21 -2.92
CA ALA A 73 -2.91 6.79 -4.13
C ALA A 73 -3.53 5.39 -4.01
N SER A 74 -2.94 4.51 -3.18
CA SER A 74 -3.48 3.17 -2.93
C SER A 74 -4.77 3.23 -2.13
N TYR A 75 -4.85 4.13 -1.13
CA TYR A 75 -6.06 4.34 -0.35
C TYR A 75 -7.17 4.92 -1.21
N MET A 76 -6.89 5.99 -1.97
CA MET A 76 -7.85 6.58 -2.91
C MET A 76 -8.48 5.53 -3.82
N TRP A 77 -7.64 4.70 -4.42
CA TRP A 77 -8.08 3.64 -5.33
C TRP A 77 -8.87 2.55 -4.61
N GLN A 78 -8.38 2.01 -3.50
CA GLN A 78 -9.01 0.85 -2.85
C GLN A 78 -10.27 1.22 -2.07
N ILE A 79 -10.31 2.38 -1.40
CA ILE A 79 -11.50 2.84 -0.69
C ILE A 79 -12.57 3.22 -1.70
N GLY A 80 -12.25 3.92 -2.81
CA GLY A 80 -13.22 4.17 -3.88
C GLY A 80 -13.86 2.90 -4.42
N ASN A 81 -13.06 1.85 -4.64
CA ASN A 81 -13.58 0.54 -5.03
C ASN A 81 -14.43 -0.12 -3.92
N ALA A 82 -14.06 0.04 -2.65
CA ALA A 82 -14.82 -0.52 -1.53
C ALA A 82 -16.21 0.12 -1.43
N ILE A 83 -16.29 1.45 -1.56
CA ILE A 83 -17.58 2.17 -1.57
C ILE A 83 -18.45 1.70 -2.73
N ALA A 84 -17.87 1.49 -3.93
CA ALA A 84 -18.59 0.96 -5.09
C ALA A 84 -19.16 -0.46 -4.87
N GLU A 85 -18.56 -1.24 -3.95
CA GLU A 85 -19.01 -2.58 -3.55
C GLU A 85 -19.97 -2.54 -2.33
N GLY A 86 -20.37 -1.35 -1.87
CA GLY A 86 -21.31 -1.16 -0.77
C GLY A 86 -20.69 -1.21 0.63
N VAL A 87 -19.37 -1.02 0.75
CA VAL A 87 -18.73 -0.78 2.05
C VAL A 87 -19.06 0.64 2.52
N THR A 88 -19.43 0.81 3.79
CA THR A 88 -19.71 2.15 4.35
C THR A 88 -18.46 2.80 4.95
N PRO A 89 -18.40 4.14 5.09
CA PRO A 89 -17.32 4.82 5.79
C PRO A 89 -17.10 4.30 7.22
N GLU A 90 -18.17 3.95 7.93
CA GLU A 90 -18.12 3.36 9.28
C GLU A 90 -17.45 1.99 9.28
N GLU A 91 -17.63 1.18 8.23
CA GLU A 91 -16.93 -0.10 8.07
C GLU A 91 -15.45 0.08 7.76
N VAL A 92 -15.07 1.13 7.01
CA VAL A 92 -13.67 1.51 6.79
C VAL A 92 -13.01 1.89 8.11
N LEU A 93 -13.64 2.78 8.88
CA LEU A 93 -13.17 3.18 10.22
C LEU A 93 -13.14 1.98 11.18
N GLY A 94 -14.17 1.14 11.15
CA GLY A 94 -14.25 -0.08 11.93
C GLY A 94 -13.11 -1.05 11.60
N THR A 95 -12.74 -1.17 10.33
CA THR A 95 -11.60 -1.99 9.88
C THR A 95 -10.27 -1.44 10.40
N MET A 96 -10.09 -0.11 10.38
CA MET A 96 -8.92 0.55 10.95
C MET A 96 -8.78 0.23 12.45
N TRP A 97 -9.88 0.29 13.22
CA TRP A 97 -9.88 -0.07 14.63
C TRP A 97 -9.71 -1.57 14.87
N ALA A 98 -10.26 -2.42 14.01
CA ALA A 98 -10.15 -3.87 14.13
C ALA A 98 -8.70 -4.35 14.02
N VAL A 99 -7.87 -3.69 13.21
CA VAL A 99 -6.44 -4.04 13.05
C VAL A 99 -5.50 -3.32 14.02
N ALA A 100 -6.01 -2.33 14.77
CA ALA A 100 -5.24 -1.52 15.71
C ALA A 100 -4.28 -2.31 16.61
N PRO A 101 -4.70 -3.40 17.29
CA PRO A 101 -3.79 -4.15 18.17
C PRO A 101 -2.70 -4.91 17.42
N GLN A 102 -2.86 -5.19 16.13
CA GLN A 102 -1.88 -5.90 15.30
C GLN A 102 -0.85 -4.94 14.70
N VAL A 103 -1.27 -3.75 14.28
CA VAL A 103 -0.42 -2.81 13.54
C VAL A 103 0.15 -1.69 14.42
N GLY A 104 -0.49 -1.40 15.56
CA GLY A 104 -0.11 -0.35 16.50
C GLY A 104 -0.54 1.06 16.09
N GLY A 105 -0.54 1.97 17.06
CA GLY A 105 -0.95 3.37 16.90
C GLY A 105 -0.27 4.13 15.74
N PRO A 106 1.05 4.01 15.52
CA PRO A 106 1.72 4.72 14.42
C PRO A 106 1.14 4.42 13.04
N ARG A 107 0.69 3.19 12.78
CA ARG A 107 0.06 2.83 11.51
C ARG A 107 -1.34 3.42 11.36
N LEU A 108 -2.10 3.53 12.46
CA LEU A 108 -3.41 4.19 12.42
C LEU A 108 -3.28 5.69 12.17
N ILE A 109 -2.35 6.35 12.87
CA ILE A 109 -2.10 7.79 12.74
C ILE A 109 -1.65 8.13 11.31
N SER A 110 -0.80 7.29 10.70
CA SER A 110 -0.39 7.44 9.29
C SER A 110 -1.54 7.21 8.31
N ALA A 111 -2.40 6.21 8.56
CA ALA A 111 -3.50 5.85 7.66
C ALA A 111 -4.70 6.82 7.73
N ALA A 112 -4.96 7.43 8.88
CA ALA A 112 -6.09 8.32 9.10
C ALA A 112 -6.22 9.46 8.05
N PRO A 113 -5.18 10.28 7.78
CA PRO A 113 -5.26 11.33 6.76
C PRO A 113 -5.58 10.76 5.37
N GLU A 114 -5.02 9.62 5.02
CA GLU A 114 -5.23 8.99 3.71
C GLU A 114 -6.65 8.45 3.55
N ILE A 115 -7.21 7.88 4.62
CA ILE A 115 -8.60 7.42 4.68
C ILE A 115 -9.54 8.62 4.58
N MET A 116 -9.26 9.72 5.29
CA MET A 116 -10.06 10.95 5.21
C MET A 116 -10.11 11.47 3.77
N LEU A 117 -8.96 11.64 3.13
CA LEU A 117 -8.87 12.10 1.74
C LEU A 117 -9.63 11.17 0.78
N ALA A 118 -9.49 9.85 0.96
CA ALA A 118 -10.17 8.86 0.13
C ALA A 118 -11.69 8.84 0.31
N LEU A 119 -12.19 9.30 1.45
CA LEU A 119 -13.61 9.50 1.72
C LEU A 119 -14.10 10.91 1.31
N GLY A 120 -13.23 11.75 0.75
CA GLY A 120 -13.56 13.12 0.38
C GLY A 120 -13.69 14.09 1.56
N LEU A 121 -13.12 13.72 2.72
CA LEU A 121 -13.07 14.56 3.91
C LEU A 121 -11.83 15.47 3.87
N VAL A 122 -11.95 16.65 4.46
CA VAL A 122 -10.85 17.61 4.61
C VAL A 122 -10.36 17.56 6.05
N LEU A 123 -9.04 17.53 6.23
CA LEU A 123 -8.43 17.79 7.54
C LEU A 123 -8.53 19.28 7.82
N ASN A 124 -9.34 19.67 8.82
CA ASN A 124 -9.31 21.02 9.33
C ASN A 124 -8.30 21.08 10.48
N GLU A 125 -7.43 22.09 10.47
CA GLU A 125 -6.38 22.25 11.51
C GLU A 125 -6.96 22.47 12.92
N GLU A 126 -8.26 22.81 13.02
CA GLU A 126 -8.98 23.12 14.27
C GLU A 126 -9.50 21.86 15.01
N ASP A 127 -9.47 20.68 14.40
CA ASP A 127 -10.05 19.45 14.99
C ASP A 127 -9.17 18.82 16.11
N GLY A 128 -8.02 19.42 16.42
CA GLY A 128 -7.02 18.88 17.35
C GLY A 128 -7.22 19.19 18.84
N GLU A 129 -8.18 20.06 19.19
CA GLU A 129 -8.32 20.58 20.57
C GLU A 129 -9.42 19.92 21.40
N ASP A 130 -10.31 19.12 20.81
CA ASP A 130 -11.48 18.56 21.49
C ASP A 130 -11.39 17.04 21.71
N TRP A 131 -10.29 16.60 22.30
CA TRP A 131 -10.23 15.28 22.93
C TRP A 131 -10.04 15.45 24.44
N ARG A 132 -11.15 15.34 25.17
CA ARG A 132 -11.19 15.17 26.64
C ARG A 132 -12.05 13.98 27.00
#